data_AF-A0A1X0JDU8-F1
#
_entry.id   AF-A0A1X0JDU8-F1
#
_cell.length_a   1.000
_cell.length_b   1.000
_cell.length_c   1.000
_cell.angle_alpha   90.00
_cell.angle_beta   90.00
_cell.angle_gamma   90.00
#
_symmetry.space_group_name_H-M   'P 1'
#
loop_
_entity.id
_entity.type
_entity.pdbx_description
1 polymer ?
#
loop_
_entity_poly.entity_id
_entity_poly.type
_entity_poly.pdbx_seq_one_letter_code
_entity_poly.pdbx_strand_id
1 'polypeptide(L)'
;MRVGVYIDGFNLYYGGRGLCGKGTVGWRWLDVRALAARVVAGHSTWTGATIERVVYCTAVISGADNPVGNREQDAYLRALRRSQTADRIELGNYVHRVARAPLATPDRNGRPVLVHPGGPVMVKDAAGQDDPGAVFMASVARREEKGSDVNVAAHLLLDVLEQRIDAAVMISNDSDLQFPVQTARDRVPVGTVNPTRSHTAGKLRGSPADGVGNHWWYQLAAADFQACQLSDPAGGVSKPGPW
;
A
#
# COMPACT_ATOMS: atom_id res chain seq x y z
N MET A 1 25.11 3.09 8.70
CA MET A 1 24.16 3.78 7.81
C MET A 1 22.79 3.79 8.48
N ARG A 2 22.25 4.96 8.77
CA ARG A 2 20.91 5.17 9.34
C ARG A 2 19.86 4.99 8.24
N VAL A 3 19.03 3.96 8.35
CA VAL A 3 18.03 3.61 7.33
C VAL A 3 16.65 4.10 7.76
N GLY A 4 16.03 4.93 6.92
CA GLY A 4 14.61 5.26 7.02
C GLY A 4 13.76 4.28 6.22
N VAL A 5 12.65 3.82 6.79
CA VAL A 5 11.73 2.85 6.18
C VAL A 5 10.35 3.48 6.05
N TYR A 6 9.81 3.50 4.84
CA TYR A 6 8.52 4.13 4.52
C TYR A 6 7.60 3.09 3.92
N ILE A 7 6.49 2.82 4.61
CA ILE A 7 5.62 1.69 4.34
C ILE A 7 4.24 2.19 3.94
N ASP A 8 3.81 1.77 2.76
CA ASP A 8 2.41 1.85 2.36
C ASP A 8 1.64 0.66 2.97
N GLY A 9 0.86 0.95 4.01
CA GLY A 9 0.12 -0.07 4.75
C GLY A 9 -0.95 -0.78 3.92
N PHE A 10 -1.54 -0.14 2.91
CA PHE A 10 -2.52 -0.78 2.04
C PHE A 10 -1.86 -1.70 1.04
N ASN A 11 -0.81 -1.22 0.36
CA ASN A 11 -0.06 -2.03 -0.57
C ASN A 11 0.55 -3.24 0.13
N LEU A 12 1.08 -3.05 1.35
CA LEU A 12 1.59 -4.14 2.18
C LEU A 12 0.49 -5.13 2.59
N TYR A 13 -0.65 -4.67 3.11
CA TYR A 13 -1.73 -5.55 3.56
C TYR A 13 -2.35 -6.35 2.41
N TYR A 14 -2.69 -5.70 1.30
CA TYR A 14 -3.27 -6.38 0.15
C TYR A 14 -2.24 -7.26 -0.57
N GLY A 15 -0.98 -6.86 -0.57
CA GLY A 15 0.15 -7.66 -1.03
C GLY A 15 0.30 -8.97 -0.23
N GLY A 16 0.32 -8.87 1.10
CA GLY A 16 0.35 -10.01 2.02
C GLY A 16 -0.87 -10.91 1.87
N ARG A 17 -2.08 -10.34 1.78
CA ARG A 17 -3.32 -11.09 1.50
C ARG A 17 -3.24 -11.82 0.16
N GLY A 18 -2.63 -11.17 -0.83
CA GLY A 18 -2.17 -11.78 -2.07
C GLY A 18 -1.33 -13.00 -1.73
N LEU A 19 -0.06 -12.80 -1.39
CA LEU A 19 0.98 -13.82 -1.17
C LEU A 19 0.58 -14.97 -0.23
N CYS A 20 0.09 -14.66 0.97
CA CYS A 20 -0.20 -15.62 2.03
C CYS A 20 -1.60 -16.26 1.94
N GLY A 21 -2.52 -15.65 1.17
CA GLY A 21 -3.89 -16.12 1.01
C GLY A 21 -4.90 -15.39 1.90
N LYS A 22 -6.14 -15.30 1.39
CA LYS A 22 -7.25 -14.65 2.08
C LYS A 22 -7.75 -15.53 3.22
N GLY A 23 -7.75 -15.00 4.44
CA GLY A 23 -8.24 -15.71 5.62
C GLY A 23 -7.24 -16.69 6.23
N THR A 24 -6.04 -16.82 5.66
CA THR A 24 -4.93 -17.57 6.26
C THR A 24 -4.46 -16.86 7.54
N VAL A 25 -4.28 -17.62 8.62
CA VAL A 25 -3.72 -17.13 9.90
C VAL A 25 -2.19 -17.04 9.83
N GLY A 26 -1.59 -16.21 10.68
CA GLY A 26 -0.13 -16.20 10.92
C GLY A 26 0.69 -15.23 10.06
N TRP A 27 0.04 -14.26 9.40
CA TRP A 27 0.76 -13.23 8.62
C TRP A 27 0.32 -11.79 8.94
N ARG A 28 -0.85 -11.60 9.55
CA ARG A 28 -1.45 -10.27 9.76
C ARG A 28 -0.90 -9.55 10.99
N TRP A 29 -0.38 -10.27 11.98
CA TRP A 29 0.22 -9.70 13.19
C TRP A 29 1.69 -9.34 12.95
N LEU A 30 1.95 -8.59 11.87
CA LEU A 30 3.27 -8.37 11.30
C LEU A 30 4.07 -7.32 12.10
N ASP A 31 5.29 -7.67 12.49
CA ASP A 31 6.30 -6.73 12.95
C ASP A 31 6.99 -6.09 11.75
N VAL A 32 6.59 -4.85 11.44
CA VAL A 32 7.09 -4.11 10.28
C VAL A 32 8.55 -3.69 10.41
N ARG A 33 9.07 -3.51 11.64
CA ARG A 33 10.49 -3.21 11.86
C ARG A 33 11.33 -4.46 11.65
N ALA A 34 10.89 -5.60 12.19
CA ALA A 34 11.54 -6.88 11.97
C ALA A 34 11.54 -7.27 10.50
N LEU A 35 10.44 -7.04 9.78
CA LEU A 35 10.36 -7.22 8.33
C LEU A 35 11.39 -6.35 7.61
N ALA A 36 11.44 -5.06 7.91
CA ALA A 36 12.39 -4.14 7.28
C ALA A 36 13.85 -4.55 7.56
N ALA A 37 14.18 -4.88 8.81
CA ALA A 37 15.50 -5.35 9.20
C ALA A 37 15.89 -6.64 8.47
N ARG A 38 14.97 -7.62 8.38
CA ARG A 38 15.17 -8.88 7.65
C ARG A 38 15.49 -8.62 6.18
N VAL A 39 14.69 -7.77 5.52
CA VAL A 39 14.87 -7.50 4.09
C VAL A 39 16.18 -6.75 3.83
N VAL A 40 16.51 -5.75 4.64
CA VAL A 40 17.79 -5.01 4.53
C VAL A 40 18.97 -5.94 4.71
N ALA A 41 18.95 -6.80 5.73
CA ALA A 41 20.02 -7.76 5.99
C ALA A 41 20.17 -8.83 4.89
N GLY A 42 19.06 -9.24 4.27
CA GLY A 42 19.06 -10.29 3.25
C GLY A 42 19.40 -9.81 1.83
N HIS A 43 19.17 -8.53 1.51
CA HIS A 43 19.18 -8.06 0.12
C HIS A 43 20.00 -6.80 -0.15
N SER A 44 20.38 -6.03 0.88
CA SER A 44 21.20 -4.85 0.67
C SER A 44 22.70 -5.18 0.71
N THR A 45 23.50 -4.38 0.02
CA THR A 45 24.98 -4.37 0.13
C THR A 45 25.47 -3.31 1.12
N TRP A 46 24.56 -2.71 1.89
CA TRP A 46 24.86 -1.61 2.79
C TRP A 46 25.58 -2.11 4.06
N THR A 47 26.71 -1.50 4.38
CA THR A 47 27.52 -1.92 5.53
C THR A 47 27.09 -1.17 6.81
N GLY A 48 26.91 -1.91 7.91
CA GLY A 48 26.52 -1.34 9.19
C GLY A 48 25.17 -0.62 9.13
N ALA A 49 24.22 -1.16 8.35
CA ALA A 49 22.87 -0.61 8.23
C ALA A 49 22.07 -0.83 9.53
N THR A 50 21.48 0.23 10.07
CA THR A 50 20.60 0.20 11.23
C THR A 50 19.27 0.84 10.87
N ILE A 51 18.16 0.23 11.28
CA ILE A 51 16.82 0.79 11.05
C ILE A 51 16.61 1.95 12.05
N GLU A 52 16.85 3.17 11.58
CA GLU A 52 16.75 4.40 12.36
C GLU A 52 15.29 4.81 12.56
N ARG A 53 14.48 4.68 11.50
CA ARG A 53 13.12 5.20 11.48
C ARG A 53 12.20 4.31 10.66
N VAL A 54 11.00 4.06 11.17
CA VAL A 54 9.92 3.36 10.47
C VAL A 54 8.66 4.22 10.46
N VAL A 55 8.23 4.63 9.26
CA VAL A 55 7.00 5.37 9.01
C VAL A 55 5.99 4.42 8.35
N TYR A 56 4.88 4.18 9.02
CA TYR A 56 3.79 3.35 8.54
C TYR A 56 2.59 4.23 8.15
N CYS A 57 2.34 4.36 6.85
CA CYS A 57 1.25 5.18 6.31
C CYS A 57 0.03 4.31 6.07
N THR A 58 -1.13 4.69 6.60
CA THR A 58 -2.38 3.93 6.43
C THR A 58 -3.60 4.83 6.61
N ALA A 59 -4.80 4.29 6.51
CA ALA A 59 -6.04 4.98 6.86
C ALA A 59 -6.89 4.09 7.76
N VAL A 60 -7.58 4.70 8.72
CA VAL A 60 -8.41 3.96 9.69
C VAL A 60 -9.68 3.46 9.01
N ILE A 61 -9.93 2.16 9.11
CA ILE A 61 -11.17 1.55 8.62
C ILE A 61 -12.33 2.16 9.40
N SER A 62 -13.33 2.70 8.70
CA SER A 62 -14.56 3.19 9.35
C SER A 62 -15.23 2.09 10.16
N GLY A 63 -15.42 2.33 11.46
CA GLY A 63 -16.13 1.42 12.36
C GLY A 63 -17.62 1.30 12.03
N ALA A 64 -18.21 2.31 11.37
CA ALA A 64 -19.61 2.24 10.90
C ALA A 64 -19.78 1.25 9.74
N ASP A 65 -18.79 1.15 8.86
CA ASP A 65 -18.85 0.25 7.70
C ASP A 65 -18.39 -1.17 8.03
N ASN A 66 -17.32 -1.29 8.83
CA ASN A 66 -16.71 -2.56 9.18
C ASN A 66 -16.22 -2.55 10.64
N PRO A 67 -17.14 -2.79 11.61
CA PRO A 67 -16.80 -2.77 13.03
C PRO A 67 -15.74 -3.81 13.42
N VAL A 68 -15.72 -4.97 12.75
CA VAL A 68 -14.75 -6.03 13.04
C VAL A 68 -13.36 -5.62 12.55
N GLY A 69 -13.25 -5.25 11.27
CA GLY A 69 -11.99 -4.81 10.68
C GLY A 69 -11.40 -3.57 11.37
N ASN A 70 -12.24 -2.63 11.80
CA ASN A 70 -11.81 -1.48 12.59
C ASN A 70 -11.19 -1.91 13.93
N ARG A 71 -11.83 -2.81 14.70
CA ARG A 71 -11.29 -3.29 15.98
C ARG A 71 -9.99 -4.08 15.81
N GLU A 72 -9.92 -4.94 14.79
CA GLU A 72 -8.71 -5.70 14.50
C GLU A 72 -7.55 -4.78 14.08
N GLN A 73 -7.83 -3.79 13.22
CA GLN A 73 -6.84 -2.79 12.81
C GLN A 73 -6.40 -1.91 13.98
N ASP A 74 -7.34 -1.45 14.83
CA ASP A 74 -7.02 -0.68 16.02
C ASP A 74 -6.07 -1.45 16.95
N ALA A 75 -6.33 -2.74 17.20
CA ALA A 75 -5.44 -3.59 17.97
C ALA A 75 -4.03 -3.61 17.35
N TYR A 76 -3.93 -3.76 16.03
CA TYR A 76 -2.65 -3.76 15.33
C TYR A 76 -1.92 -2.42 15.42
N LEU A 77 -2.57 -1.29 15.13
CA LEU A 77 -1.94 0.03 15.20
C LEU A 77 -1.52 0.37 16.64
N ARG A 78 -2.28 -0.07 17.65
CA ARG A 78 -1.86 0.05 19.06
C ARG A 78 -0.65 -0.84 19.37
N ALA A 79 -0.61 -2.07 18.87
CA ALA A 79 0.54 -2.95 19.04
C ALA A 79 1.79 -2.37 18.39
N LEU A 80 1.71 -1.85 17.16
CA LEU A 80 2.83 -1.19 16.48
C LEU A 80 3.40 -0.02 17.30
N ARG A 81 2.53 0.84 17.83
CA ARG A 81 2.92 1.98 18.68
C ARG A 81 3.55 1.54 20.00
N ARG A 82 2.91 0.60 20.71
CA ARG A 82 3.35 0.18 22.05
C ARG A 82 4.59 -0.71 22.03
N SER A 83 4.81 -1.46 20.95
CA SER A 83 6.03 -2.25 20.73
C SER A 83 7.16 -1.45 20.07
N GLN A 84 6.90 -0.19 19.69
CA GLN A 84 7.86 0.69 18.99
C GLN A 84 8.40 0.09 17.68
N THR A 85 7.60 -0.75 17.02
CA THR A 85 7.91 -1.33 15.71
C THR A 85 7.55 -0.37 14.57
N ALA A 86 6.76 0.67 14.84
CA ALA A 86 6.64 1.85 13.97
C ALA A 86 6.87 3.13 14.79
N ASP A 87 7.80 3.98 14.37
CA ASP A 87 8.10 5.26 15.03
C ASP A 87 7.05 6.32 14.72
N ARG A 88 6.46 6.24 13.54
CA ARG A 88 5.37 7.11 13.10
C ARG A 88 4.31 6.29 12.40
N ILE A 89 3.05 6.48 12.81
CA ILE A 89 1.88 6.02 12.05
C ILE A 89 1.21 7.27 11.48
N GLU A 90 1.30 7.45 10.17
CA GLU A 90 0.68 8.59 9.48
C GLU A 90 -0.67 8.18 8.90
N LEU A 91 -1.71 8.95 9.20
CA LEU A 91 -3.07 8.61 8.81
C LEU A 91 -3.51 9.43 7.60
N GLY A 92 -3.83 8.74 6.52
CA GLY A 92 -4.68 9.24 5.44
C GLY A 92 -6.15 9.23 5.85
N ASN A 93 -7.02 9.58 4.92
CA ASN A 93 -8.46 9.71 5.17
C ASN A 93 -9.28 8.92 4.15
N TYR A 94 -10.48 8.49 4.54
CA TYR A 94 -11.46 7.95 3.62
C TYR A 94 -12.43 9.03 3.16
N VAL A 95 -12.64 9.12 1.86
CA VAL A 95 -13.68 9.95 1.27
C VAL A 95 -14.85 9.07 0.85
N HIS A 96 -16.03 9.44 1.34
CA HIS A 96 -17.31 8.83 1.00
C HIS A 96 -18.11 9.80 0.17
N ARG A 97 -18.53 9.37 -1.02
CA ARG A 97 -19.37 10.19 -1.91
C ARG A 97 -20.26 9.33 -2.76
N VAL A 98 -21.39 9.89 -3.17
CA VAL A 98 -22.13 9.36 -4.32
C VAL A 98 -21.39 9.80 -5.58
N ALA A 99 -20.92 8.84 -6.37
CA ALA A 99 -20.33 9.10 -7.67
C ALA A 99 -21.36 8.74 -8.76
N ARG A 100 -21.52 9.61 -9.76
CA ARG A 100 -22.32 9.33 -10.96
C ARG A 100 -21.36 9.00 -12.11
N ALA A 101 -21.55 7.85 -12.74
CA ALA A 101 -20.71 7.39 -13.83
C ALA A 101 -21.56 6.59 -14.86
N PRO A 102 -21.07 6.46 -16.11
CA PRO A 102 -21.66 5.55 -17.08
C PRO A 102 -21.75 4.11 -16.54
N LEU A 103 -22.88 3.46 -16.79
CA LEU A 103 -23.07 2.04 -16.48
C LEU A 103 -22.14 1.20 -17.35
N ALA A 104 -21.45 0.24 -16.73
CA ALA A 104 -20.53 -0.64 -17.43
C ALA A 104 -20.65 -2.08 -16.92
N THR A 105 -20.38 -3.04 -17.80
CA THR A 105 -20.10 -4.44 -17.46
C THR A 105 -18.60 -4.72 -17.59
N PRO A 106 -18.04 -5.71 -16.87
CA PRO A 106 -16.64 -6.06 -17.03
C PRO A 106 -16.41 -6.86 -18.32
N ASP A 107 -15.30 -6.60 -19.01
CA ASP A 107 -14.74 -7.53 -20.00
C ASP A 107 -14.05 -8.74 -19.32
N ARG A 108 -13.46 -9.65 -20.11
CA ARG A 108 -12.70 -10.82 -19.61
C ARG A 108 -11.53 -10.46 -18.68
N ASN A 109 -11.06 -9.22 -18.70
CA ASN A 109 -9.97 -8.70 -17.88
C ASN A 109 -10.47 -7.77 -16.76
N GLY A 110 -11.80 -7.63 -16.59
CA GLY A 110 -12.40 -6.73 -15.61
C GLY A 110 -12.38 -5.26 -15.99
N ARG A 111 -12.05 -4.90 -17.24
CA ARG A 111 -12.10 -3.52 -17.72
C ARG A 111 -13.56 -3.12 -18.01
N PRO A 112 -13.94 -1.86 -17.76
CA PRO A 112 -15.32 -1.42 -17.96
C PRO A 112 -15.65 -1.35 -19.46
N VAL A 113 -16.74 -2.01 -19.85
CA VAL A 113 -17.40 -1.91 -21.16
C VAL A 113 -18.72 -1.20 -20.96
N LEU A 114 -18.93 -0.05 -21.62
CA LEU A 114 -20.14 0.73 -21.45
C LEU A 114 -21.37 -0.05 -21.91
N VAL A 115 -22.44 0.00 -21.12
CA VAL A 115 -23.74 -0.56 -21.49
C VAL A 115 -24.44 0.47 -22.36
N HIS A 116 -24.68 0.10 -23.61
CA HIS A 116 -25.44 0.89 -24.57
C HIS A 116 -26.90 0.42 -24.64
N PRO A 117 -27.83 1.29 -25.07
CA PRO A 117 -29.20 0.91 -25.38
C PRO A 117 -29.25 -0.24 -26.38
N GLY A 118 -30.13 -1.19 -26.10
CA GLY A 118 -30.28 -2.42 -26.87
C GLY A 118 -31.27 -3.35 -26.16
N GLY A 119 -31.88 -4.28 -26.89
CA GLY A 119 -32.85 -5.22 -26.30
C GLY A 119 -32.28 -5.89 -25.04
N PRO A 120 -32.98 -5.87 -23.89
CA PRO A 120 -34.40 -5.52 -23.71
C PRO A 120 -34.71 -4.04 -23.41
N VAL A 121 -33.70 -3.16 -23.27
CA VAL A 121 -33.89 -1.75 -22.88
C VAL A 121 -33.36 -0.82 -23.98
N MET A 122 -34.26 -0.33 -24.82
CA MET A 122 -33.96 0.67 -25.85
C MET A 122 -34.31 2.08 -25.38
N VAL A 123 -33.44 3.05 -25.69
CA VAL A 123 -33.71 4.48 -25.49
C VAL A 123 -34.14 5.06 -26.82
N LYS A 124 -35.18 5.90 -26.80
CA LYS A 124 -35.69 6.60 -27.97
C LYS A 124 -35.52 8.10 -27.81
N ASP A 125 -35.19 8.78 -28.90
CA ASP A 125 -35.11 10.24 -28.93
C ASP A 125 -36.50 10.90 -28.93
N ALA A 126 -36.52 12.23 -29.00
CA ALA A 126 -37.77 13.00 -29.01
C ALA A 126 -38.67 12.72 -30.22
N ALA A 127 -38.13 12.18 -31.31
CA ALA A 127 -38.87 11.80 -32.52
C ALA A 127 -39.25 10.30 -32.53
N GLY A 128 -38.92 9.56 -31.47
CA GLY A 128 -39.22 8.13 -31.31
C GLY A 128 -38.25 7.20 -32.04
N GLN A 129 -37.17 7.73 -32.64
CA GLN A 129 -36.11 6.92 -33.23
C GLN A 129 -35.22 6.31 -32.15
N ASP A 130 -34.65 5.15 -32.42
CA ASP A 130 -33.69 4.52 -31.50
C ASP A 130 -32.44 5.40 -31.39
N ASP A 131 -32.01 5.68 -30.15
CA ASP A 131 -30.79 6.43 -29.86
C ASP A 131 -29.71 5.48 -29.32
N PRO A 132 -28.86 4.90 -30.19
CA PRO A 132 -27.76 4.02 -29.77
C PRO A 132 -26.62 4.79 -29.07
N GLY A 133 -26.60 6.12 -29.17
CA GLY A 133 -25.60 6.99 -28.55
C GLY A 133 -25.92 7.36 -27.10
N ALA A 134 -27.14 7.10 -26.63
CA ALA A 134 -27.51 7.36 -25.25
C ALA A 134 -26.68 6.52 -24.27
N VAL A 135 -26.50 7.07 -23.07
CA VAL A 135 -25.67 6.48 -22.01
C VAL A 135 -26.51 6.28 -20.75
N PHE A 136 -26.53 5.06 -20.24
CA PHE A 136 -27.09 4.80 -18.92
C PHE A 136 -26.16 5.33 -17.84
N MET A 137 -26.67 6.14 -16.92
CA MET A 137 -25.92 6.70 -15.80
C MET A 137 -26.34 6.02 -14.50
N ALA A 138 -25.37 5.59 -13.70
CA ALA A 138 -25.59 5.00 -12.38
C ALA A 138 -24.98 5.86 -11.27
N SER A 139 -25.69 5.94 -10.14
CA SER A 139 -25.17 6.50 -8.89
C SER A 139 -24.64 5.37 -8.01
N VAL A 140 -23.36 5.43 -7.64
CA VAL A 140 -22.71 4.43 -6.80
C VAL A 140 -22.17 5.06 -5.53
N ALA A 141 -22.27 4.34 -4.41
CA ALA A 141 -21.55 4.69 -3.20
C ALA A 141 -20.06 4.39 -3.41
N ARG A 142 -19.25 5.43 -3.63
CA ARG A 142 -17.81 5.30 -3.82
C ARG A 142 -17.11 5.63 -2.51
N ARG A 143 -16.30 4.67 -2.05
CA ARG A 143 -15.36 4.84 -0.95
C ARG A 143 -13.95 4.80 -1.52
N GLU A 144 -13.15 5.78 -1.16
CA GLU A 144 -11.79 5.95 -1.67
C GLU A 144 -10.89 6.35 -0.52
N GLU A 145 -9.77 5.63 -0.37
CA GLU A 145 -8.69 6.07 0.51
C GLU A 145 -7.91 7.19 -0.17
N LYS A 146 -7.46 8.18 0.60
CA LYS A 146 -6.68 9.29 0.11
C LYS A 146 -5.54 9.64 1.07
N GLY A 147 -4.37 9.89 0.47
CA GLY A 147 -3.25 10.56 1.11
C GLY A 147 -2.20 9.63 1.70
N SER A 148 -2.44 8.31 1.79
CA SER A 148 -1.41 7.38 2.26
C SER A 148 -0.14 7.41 1.38
N ASP A 149 -0.31 7.40 0.06
CA ASP A 149 0.73 7.56 -0.96
C ASP A 149 1.50 8.90 -0.81
N VAL A 150 0.77 10.01 -0.69
CA VAL A 150 1.34 11.34 -0.46
C VAL A 150 2.14 11.38 0.84
N ASN A 151 1.65 10.74 1.89
CA ASN A 151 2.33 10.67 3.18
C ASN A 151 3.64 9.86 3.09
N VAL A 152 3.64 8.71 2.39
CA VAL A 152 4.87 7.93 2.13
C VAL A 152 5.90 8.80 1.41
N ALA A 153 5.49 9.45 0.32
CA ALA A 153 6.35 10.33 -0.47
C ALA A 153 6.91 11.51 0.35
N ALA A 154 6.05 12.18 1.12
CA ALA A 154 6.42 13.35 1.90
C ALA A 154 7.43 12.99 3.00
N HIS A 155 7.17 11.95 3.80
CA HIS A 155 8.10 11.53 4.85
C HIS A 155 9.44 11.06 4.28
N LEU A 156 9.43 10.32 3.16
CA LEU A 156 10.65 9.92 2.46
C LEU A 156 11.50 11.14 2.08
N LEU A 157 10.89 12.10 1.38
CA LEU A 157 11.62 13.25 0.87
C LEU A 157 12.06 14.21 1.99
N LEU A 158 11.23 14.41 3.03
CA LEU A 158 11.61 15.22 4.18
C LEU A 158 12.85 14.65 4.88
N ASP A 159 12.84 13.35 5.18
CA ASP A 159 13.96 12.71 5.88
C ASP A 159 15.25 12.72 5.04
N VAL A 160 15.15 12.55 3.72
CA VAL A 160 16.29 12.62 2.79
C VAL A 160 16.83 14.04 2.68
N LEU A 161 15.96 15.04 2.46
CA LEU A 161 16.37 16.43 2.24
C LEU A 161 16.91 17.08 3.52
N GLU A 162 16.39 16.68 4.68
CA GLU A 162 16.89 17.11 6.00
C GLU A 162 18.08 16.28 6.50
N GLN A 163 18.60 15.35 5.69
CA GLN A 163 19.77 14.51 6.00
C GLN A 163 19.63 13.71 7.31
N ARG A 164 18.39 13.35 7.67
CA ARG A 164 18.08 12.55 8.87
C ARG A 164 18.43 11.08 8.71
N ILE A 165 18.56 10.62 7.46
CA ILE A 165 18.89 9.24 7.10
C ILE A 165 20.03 9.21 6.08
N ASP A 166 20.75 8.09 6.04
CA ASP A 166 21.84 7.84 5.09
C ASP A 166 21.40 6.92 3.94
N ALA A 167 20.28 6.20 4.11
CA ALA A 167 19.64 5.38 3.08
C ALA A 167 18.14 5.19 3.37
N ALA A 168 17.37 4.85 2.36
CA ALA A 168 15.92 4.69 2.46
C ALA A 168 15.42 3.34 1.96
N VAL A 169 14.41 2.77 2.61
CA VAL A 169 13.66 1.62 2.10
C VAL A 169 12.20 2.02 1.92
N MET A 170 11.67 1.84 0.72
CA MET A 170 10.25 2.02 0.43
C MET A 170 9.60 0.66 0.26
N ILE A 171 8.58 0.36 1.06
CA ILE A 171 7.76 -0.85 0.95
C ILE A 171 6.43 -0.47 0.29
N SER A 172 6.40 -0.52 -1.04
CA SER A 172 5.22 -0.33 -1.88
C SER A 172 5.53 -0.76 -3.32
N ASN A 173 4.49 -1.15 -4.06
CA ASN A 173 4.51 -1.37 -5.50
C ASN A 173 3.62 -0.36 -6.25
N ASP A 174 3.27 0.76 -5.63
CA ASP A 174 2.50 1.83 -6.28
C ASP A 174 3.38 2.66 -7.21
N SER A 175 3.02 2.69 -8.51
CA SER A 175 3.77 3.42 -9.51
C SER A 175 3.69 4.94 -9.37
N ASP A 176 2.72 5.46 -8.61
CA ASP A 176 2.60 6.91 -8.39
C ASP A 176 3.73 7.43 -7.49
N LEU A 177 4.42 6.54 -6.75
CA LEU A 177 5.62 6.84 -5.98
C LEU A 177 6.91 6.91 -6.83
N GLN A 178 6.81 6.85 -8.16
CA GLN A 178 7.98 6.93 -9.06
C GLN A 178 8.84 8.17 -8.80
N PHE A 179 8.22 9.35 -8.82
CA PHE A 179 8.95 10.62 -8.71
C PHE A 179 9.67 10.80 -7.35
N PRO A 180 9.02 10.57 -6.19
CA PRO A 180 9.72 10.67 -4.90
C PRO A 180 10.84 9.63 -4.76
N VAL A 181 10.67 8.41 -5.28
CA VAL A 181 11.74 7.41 -5.27
C VAL A 181 12.93 7.85 -6.11
N GLN A 182 12.71 8.34 -7.34
CA GLN A 182 13.79 8.86 -8.19
C GLN A 182 14.52 10.02 -7.52
N THR A 183 13.78 10.97 -6.95
CA THR A 183 14.35 12.12 -6.24
C THR A 183 15.20 11.70 -5.02
N ALA A 184 14.79 10.65 -4.31
CA ALA A 184 15.56 10.09 -3.21
C ALA A 184 16.84 9.40 -3.69
N ARG A 185 16.79 8.67 -4.82
CA ARG A 185 17.94 7.97 -5.41
C ARG A 185 19.07 8.91 -5.80
N ASP A 186 18.76 10.14 -6.17
CA ASP A 186 19.77 11.17 -6.46
C ASP A 186 20.58 11.61 -5.22
N ARG A 187 20.18 11.20 -4.01
CA ARG A 187 20.74 11.72 -2.74
C ARG A 187 21.20 10.63 -1.79
N VAL A 188 20.47 9.51 -1.71
CA VAL A 188 20.78 8.39 -0.82
C VAL A 188 20.54 7.05 -1.52
N PRO A 189 21.25 5.97 -1.15
CA PRO A 189 20.90 4.63 -1.58
C PRO A 189 19.45 4.29 -1.18
N VAL A 190 18.76 3.55 -2.06
CA VAL A 190 17.33 3.25 -1.91
C VAL A 190 17.05 1.78 -2.19
N GLY A 191 16.39 1.12 -1.25
CA GLY A 191 15.77 -0.19 -1.43
C GLY A 191 14.29 -0.05 -1.79
N THR A 192 13.85 -0.67 -2.89
CA THR A 192 12.42 -0.72 -3.25
C THR A 192 11.88 -2.12 -3.08
N VAL A 193 10.93 -2.29 -2.15
CA VAL A 193 10.36 -3.57 -1.76
C VAL A 193 8.92 -3.65 -2.26
N ASN A 194 8.67 -4.60 -3.17
CA ASN A 194 7.33 -4.91 -3.68
C ASN A 194 6.65 -5.94 -2.77
N PRO A 195 5.59 -5.59 -2.03
CA PRO A 195 4.91 -6.53 -1.15
C PRO A 195 3.85 -7.39 -1.86
N THR A 196 3.69 -7.28 -3.18
CA THR A 196 2.57 -7.86 -3.94
C THR A 196 3.01 -9.05 -4.80
N ARG A 197 2.03 -9.83 -5.29
CA ARG A 197 2.26 -10.92 -6.26
C ARG A 197 2.54 -10.44 -7.68
N SER A 198 2.13 -9.22 -8.03
CA SER A 198 2.34 -8.70 -9.37
C SER A 198 3.82 -8.38 -9.58
N HIS A 199 4.23 -8.38 -10.85
CA HIS A 199 5.55 -7.91 -11.23
C HIS A 199 5.79 -6.52 -10.63
N THR A 200 6.99 -6.30 -10.09
CA THR A 200 7.39 -4.97 -9.62
C THR A 200 7.19 -3.95 -10.73
N ALA A 201 6.49 -2.85 -10.42
CA ALA A 201 6.15 -1.82 -11.38
C ALA A 201 7.42 -1.31 -12.08
N GLY A 202 7.42 -1.31 -13.42
CA GLY A 202 8.59 -0.91 -14.21
C GLY A 202 9.08 0.51 -13.86
N LYS A 203 8.16 1.41 -13.51
CA LYS A 203 8.44 2.78 -13.07
C LYS A 203 9.20 2.86 -11.74
N LEU A 204 9.06 1.85 -10.89
CA LEU A 204 9.78 1.75 -9.61
C LEU A 204 11.12 1.00 -9.77
N ARG A 205 11.29 0.28 -10.88
CA ARG A 205 12.58 -0.28 -11.28
C ARG A 205 13.50 0.85 -11.76
N GLY A 206 14.78 0.72 -11.50
CA GLY A 206 15.83 1.61 -11.95
C GLY A 206 17.11 0.81 -12.18
N SER A 207 18.23 1.49 -12.30
CA SER A 207 19.56 0.88 -12.29
C SER A 207 20.18 0.95 -10.89
N PRO A 208 20.92 -0.09 -10.43
CA PRO A 208 21.73 0.01 -9.22
C PRO A 208 22.71 1.19 -9.22
N ALA A 209 23.04 1.73 -10.40
CA ALA A 209 23.94 2.86 -10.60
C ALA A 209 23.24 4.20 -10.84
N ASP A 210 21.90 4.27 -10.78
CA ASP A 210 21.19 5.55 -10.83
C ASP A 210 21.63 6.44 -9.66
N GLY A 211 21.60 7.77 -9.82
CA GLY A 211 21.86 8.71 -8.74
C GLY A 211 23.17 8.44 -7.98
N VAL A 212 23.07 8.24 -6.66
CA VAL A 212 24.24 7.91 -5.80
C VAL A 212 24.63 6.42 -5.83
N GLY A 213 23.80 5.59 -6.46
CA GLY A 213 24.01 4.15 -6.60
C GLY A 213 23.72 3.33 -5.34
N ASN A 214 24.07 2.04 -5.40
CA ASN A 214 23.78 1.04 -4.37
C ASN A 214 22.29 0.87 -4.08
N HIS A 215 21.45 1.08 -5.11
CA HIS A 215 20.02 0.77 -5.07
C HIS A 215 19.79 -0.73 -5.22
N TRP A 216 18.72 -1.24 -4.60
CA TRP A 216 18.35 -2.64 -4.68
C TRP A 216 16.83 -2.81 -4.69
N TRP A 217 16.38 -3.98 -5.16
CA TRP A 217 14.96 -4.31 -5.26
C TRP A 217 14.71 -5.69 -4.71
N TYR A 218 13.57 -5.84 -4.04
CA TYR A 218 13.12 -7.14 -3.57
C TYR A 218 11.61 -7.27 -3.71
N GLN A 219 11.13 -8.48 -3.96
CA GLN A 219 9.71 -8.80 -3.94
C GLN A 219 9.47 -9.74 -2.76
N LEU A 220 8.61 -9.34 -1.83
CA LEU A 220 8.33 -10.14 -0.64
C LEU A 220 7.76 -11.51 -1.01
N ALA A 221 8.15 -12.52 -0.25
CA ALA A 221 7.55 -13.84 -0.27
C ALA A 221 6.65 -14.05 0.96
N ALA A 222 5.77 -15.05 0.91
CA ALA A 222 4.94 -15.41 2.06
C ALA A 222 5.77 -15.70 3.34
N ALA A 223 6.97 -16.26 3.17
CA ALA A 223 7.90 -16.54 4.25
C ALA A 223 8.36 -15.27 4.99
N ASP A 224 8.47 -14.13 4.31
CA ASP A 224 8.89 -12.87 4.95
C ASP A 224 7.81 -12.35 5.92
N PHE A 225 6.54 -12.49 5.55
CA PHE A 225 5.44 -12.16 6.45
C PHE A 225 5.43 -13.11 7.65
N GLN A 226 5.48 -14.42 7.40
CA GLN A 226 5.37 -15.45 8.45
C GLN A 226 6.54 -15.41 9.44
N ALA A 227 7.74 -15.06 8.99
CA ALA A 227 8.93 -14.99 9.83
C ALA A 227 8.98 -13.74 10.74
N CYS A 228 8.21 -12.69 10.42
CA CYS A 228 8.28 -11.39 11.07
C CYS A 228 6.97 -11.07 11.80
N GLN A 229 6.48 -11.96 12.66
CA GLN A 229 5.28 -11.69 13.47
C GLN A 229 5.66 -11.03 14.81
N LEU A 230 4.83 -10.10 15.26
CA LEU A 230 4.87 -9.53 16.61
C LEU A 230 4.65 -10.63 17.65
N SER A 231 5.15 -10.41 18.87
CA SER A 231 4.79 -11.25 20.03
C SER A 231 3.30 -11.18 20.35
N ASP A 232 2.78 -12.17 21.06
CA ASP A 232 1.41 -12.15 21.58
C ASP A 232 1.42 -12.37 23.09
N PRO A 233 1.15 -11.33 23.91
CA PRO A 233 0.81 -9.96 23.51
C PRO A 233 2.02 -9.14 23.01
N ALA A 234 1.76 -8.09 22.21
CA ALA A 234 2.76 -7.09 21.80
C ALA A 234 2.48 -5.75 22.46
N GLY A 235 3.40 -5.25 23.28
CA GLY A 235 3.20 -4.02 24.04
C GLY A 235 1.92 -4.05 24.90
N GLY A 236 1.56 -5.21 25.43
CA GLY A 236 0.33 -5.43 26.20
C GLY A 236 -0.97 -5.43 25.37
N VAL A 237 -0.89 -5.55 24.04
CA VAL A 237 -2.05 -5.73 23.17
C VAL A 237 -2.08 -7.16 22.66
N SER A 238 -3.18 -7.87 22.90
CA SER A 238 -3.37 -9.24 22.41
C SER A 238 -3.63 -9.25 20.91
N LYS A 239 -3.10 -10.27 20.24
CA LYS A 239 -3.37 -10.53 18.83
C LYS A 239 -4.86 -10.85 18.63
N PRO A 240 -5.53 -10.26 17.61
CA PRO A 240 -6.89 -10.66 17.26
C PRO A 240 -6.95 -12.16 16.93
N GLY A 241 -7.94 -12.88 17.45
CA GLY A 241 -8.05 -14.34 17.27
C GLY A 241 -7.97 -14.84 15.82
N PRO A 242 -8.57 -14.15 14.82
CA PRO A 242 -8.46 -14.55 13.43
C PRO A 242 -7.08 -14.33 12.78
N TRP A 243 -6.14 -13.63 13.42
CA TRP A 243 -4.89 -13.15 12.81
C TRP A 243 -3.69 -14.09 12.95
#